data_AF-A0A848VX19-F1
#
_entry.id   AF-A0A848VX19-F1
#
_cell.length_a   1.000
_cell.length_b   1.000
_cell.length_c   1.000
_cell.angle_alpha   90.00
_cell.angle_beta   90.00
_cell.angle_gamma   90.00
#
_symmetry.space_group_name_H-M   'P 1'
#
loop_
_entity.id
_entity.type
_entity.pdbx_description
1 polymer ?
#
loop_
_entity_poly.entity_id
_entity_poly.type
_entity_poly.pdbx_seq_one_letter_code
_entity_poly.pdbx_strand_id
1 'polypeptide(L)'
;MSDTLTRLAATIAARRSADPETSWTAKLLAKGPEKAAEKFGEEAIEAVIEAVRGDRERLTAEAADVLFHLLVMLESRGVALGDVLAELDRREGTSGLAEKAGRKT
;
A
#
# COMPACT_ATOMS: atom_id res chain seq x y z
N MET A 1 -8.67 -8.57 -18.20
CA MET A 1 -7.79 -9.28 -17.26
C MET A 1 -7.53 -8.36 -16.08
N SER A 2 -7.65 -8.84 -14.84
CA SER A 2 -7.35 -8.03 -13.65
C SER A 2 -5.84 -7.89 -13.47
N ASP A 3 -5.34 -6.69 -13.23
CA ASP A 3 -3.92 -6.44 -12.92
C ASP A 3 -3.52 -7.05 -11.56
N THR A 4 -2.23 -7.05 -11.28
CA THR A 4 -1.65 -7.67 -10.07
C THR A 4 -2.13 -7.01 -8.77
N LEU A 5 -2.25 -5.68 -8.72
CA LEU A 5 -2.67 -4.97 -7.50
C LEU A 5 -4.14 -5.22 -7.21
N THR A 6 -4.99 -5.22 -8.24
CA THR A 6 -6.42 -5.54 -8.09
C THR A 6 -6.63 -6.96 -7.56
N ARG A 7 -5.89 -7.96 -8.08
CA ARG A 7 -5.96 -9.34 -7.54
C ARG A 7 -5.43 -9.44 -6.12
N LEU A 8 -4.37 -8.70 -5.79
CA LEU A 8 -3.79 -8.70 -4.46
C LEU A 8 -4.73 -8.08 -3.43
N ALA A 9 -5.34 -6.93 -3.74
CA ALA A 9 -6.33 -6.28 -2.89
C ALA A 9 -7.54 -7.19 -2.62
N ALA A 10 -8.07 -7.84 -3.66
CA ALA A 10 -9.16 -8.81 -3.51
C ALA A 10 -8.78 -9.99 -2.60
N THR A 11 -7.54 -10.48 -2.72
CA THR A 11 -7.01 -11.55 -1.85
C THR A 11 -6.88 -11.08 -0.40
N ILE A 12 -6.43 -9.85 -0.18
CA ILE A 12 -6.32 -9.25 1.17
C ILE A 12 -7.70 -9.10 1.81
N ALA A 13 -8.67 -8.54 1.09
CA ALA A 13 -10.04 -8.39 1.56
C ALA A 13 -10.68 -9.76 1.91
N ALA A 14 -10.49 -10.78 1.06
CA ALA A 14 -10.99 -12.13 1.33
C ALA A 14 -10.38 -12.75 2.61
N ARG A 15 -9.16 -12.36 2.99
CA ARG A 15 -8.48 -12.84 4.20
C ARG A 15 -8.90 -12.12 5.48
N ARG A 16 -9.72 -11.07 5.42
CA ARG A 16 -10.26 -10.39 6.61
C ARG A 16 -11.00 -11.36 7.54
N SER A 17 -11.73 -12.31 6.97
CA SER A 17 -12.51 -13.31 7.72
C SER A 17 -11.79 -14.65 7.89
N ALA A 18 -10.54 -14.76 7.43
CA ALA A 18 -9.75 -15.97 7.60
C ALA A 18 -9.21 -16.07 9.04
N ASP A 19 -8.80 -17.27 9.44
CA ASP A 19 -8.22 -17.52 10.75
C ASP A 19 -6.84 -16.82 10.90
N PRO A 20 -6.67 -15.88 11.86
CA PRO A 20 -5.41 -15.21 12.15
C PRO A 20 -4.23 -16.15 12.47
N GLU A 21 -4.50 -17.36 12.95
CA GLU A 21 -3.44 -18.33 13.28
C GLU A 21 -2.85 -19.00 12.03
N THR A 22 -3.56 -18.95 10.90
CA THR A 22 -3.16 -19.61 9.65
C THR A 22 -2.83 -18.63 8.51
N SER A 23 -3.13 -17.34 8.69
CA SER A 23 -2.92 -16.32 7.67
C SER A 23 -2.27 -15.06 8.24
N TRP A 24 -1.09 -14.70 7.71
CA TRP A 24 -0.40 -13.47 8.08
C TRP A 24 -1.24 -12.22 7.82
N THR A 25 -1.94 -12.15 6.69
CA THR A 25 -2.83 -11.03 6.37
C THR A 25 -3.97 -10.93 7.38
N ALA A 26 -4.61 -12.05 7.73
CA ALA A 26 -5.66 -12.07 8.74
C ALA A 26 -5.14 -11.62 10.11
N LYS A 27 -3.92 -12.05 10.47
CA LYS A 27 -3.24 -11.63 11.69
C LYS A 27 -2.99 -10.13 11.75
N LEU A 28 -2.56 -9.52 10.65
CA LEU A 28 -2.37 -8.06 10.58
C LEU A 28 -3.70 -7.32 10.71
N LEU A 29 -4.73 -7.76 9.98
CA LEU A 29 -6.06 -7.15 10.02
C LEU A 29 -6.72 -7.28 11.40
N ALA A 30 -6.56 -8.43 12.06
CA ALA A 30 -7.08 -8.69 13.41
C ALA A 30 -6.41 -7.82 14.48
N LYS A 31 -5.14 -7.42 14.27
CA LYS A 31 -4.42 -6.50 15.17
C LYS A 31 -4.83 -5.04 15.00
N GLY A 32 -5.69 -4.73 14.03
CA GLY A 32 -6.23 -3.40 13.82
C GLY A 32 -5.34 -2.48 12.98
N PRO A 33 -5.87 -1.29 12.65
CA PRO A 33 -5.26 -0.39 11.68
C PRO A 33 -3.94 0.23 12.15
N GLU A 34 -3.73 0.39 13.46
CA GLU A 34 -2.48 0.91 14.01
C GLU A 34 -1.32 -0.04 13.69
N LYS A 35 -1.52 -1.35 13.83
CA LYS A 35 -0.47 -2.33 13.50
C LYS A 35 -0.21 -2.42 11.99
N ALA A 36 -1.26 -2.29 11.17
CA ALA A 36 -1.11 -2.24 9.73
C ALA A 36 -0.30 -1.00 9.28
N ALA A 37 -0.55 0.16 9.89
CA ALA A 37 0.19 1.38 9.63
C ALA A 37 1.65 1.31 10.12
N GLU A 38 1.90 0.73 11.29
CA GLU A 38 3.27 0.48 11.79
C GLU A 38 4.07 -0.35 10.79
N LYS A 39 3.51 -1.47 10.32
CA LYS A 39 4.17 -2.31 9.31
C LYS A 39 4.41 -1.58 8.00
N PHE A 40 3.43 -0.84 7.48
CA PHE A 40 3.64 -0.01 6.29
C PHE A 40 4.79 0.99 6.47
N GLY A 41 4.88 1.61 7.65
CA GLY A 41 5.98 2.53 7.97
C GLY A 41 7.36 1.87 7.97
N GLU A 42 7.48 0.66 8.52
CA GLU A 42 8.72 -0.13 8.49
C GLU A 42 9.21 -0.38 7.06
N GLU A 43 8.36 -0.98 6.22
CA GLU A 43 8.75 -1.32 4.83
C GLU A 43 9.06 -0.06 4.00
N ALA A 44 8.34 1.04 4.25
CA ALA A 44 8.59 2.31 3.55
C ALA A 44 9.98 2.87 3.88
N ILE A 45 10.42 2.74 5.14
CA ILE A 45 11.76 3.17 5.55
C ILE A 45 12.82 2.22 5.00
N GLU A 46 12.58 0.91 4.98
CA GLU A 46 13.49 -0.07 4.38
C GLU A 46 13.68 0.18 2.88
N ALA A 47 12.60 0.44 2.13
CA ALA A 47 12.69 0.82 0.72
C ALA A 47 13.52 2.10 0.51
N VAL A 48 13.36 3.12 1.38
CA VAL A 48 14.19 4.34 1.32
C VAL A 48 15.66 4.03 1.58
N ILE A 49 15.97 3.17 2.55
CA ILE A 49 17.34 2.76 2.87
C ILE A 49 17.98 2.07 1.67
N GLU A 50 17.28 1.12 1.05
CA GLU A 50 17.83 0.36 -0.09
C GLU A 50 17.98 1.23 -1.35
N ALA A 51 17.10 2.22 -1.54
CA ALA A 51 17.27 3.24 -2.57
C ALA A 51 18.55 4.06 -2.36
N VAL A 52 18.85 4.47 -1.12
CA VAL A 52 20.09 5.20 -0.77
C VAL A 52 21.33 4.32 -0.97
N ARG A 53 21.24 3.02 -0.67
CA ARG A 53 22.32 2.05 -0.89
C ARG A 53 22.56 1.74 -2.36
N GLY A 54 21.59 2.02 -3.23
CA GLY A 54 21.65 1.65 -4.65
C GLY A 54 21.47 0.15 -4.88
N ASP A 55 20.92 -0.58 -3.91
CA ASP A 55 20.64 -2.01 -4.04
C ASP A 55 19.32 -2.22 -4.77
N ARG A 56 19.40 -2.48 -6.08
CA ARG A 56 18.21 -2.63 -6.94
C ARG A 56 17.37 -3.86 -6.58
N GLU A 57 18.00 -4.97 -6.20
CA GLU A 57 17.27 -6.21 -5.91
C GLU A 57 16.50 -6.06 -4.61
N ARG A 58 17.16 -5.53 -3.57
CA ARG A 58 16.52 -5.27 -2.28
C ARG A 58 15.46 -4.19 -2.41
N LEU A 59 15.73 -3.08 -3.09
CA LEU A 59 14.72 -2.05 -3.35
C LEU A 59 13.48 -2.62 -4.05
N THR A 60 13.65 -3.55 -4.98
CA THR A 60 12.51 -4.18 -5.66
C THR A 60 11.66 -5.01 -4.68
N ALA A 61 12.30 -5.73 -3.76
CA ALA A 61 11.61 -6.51 -2.73
C ALA A 61 10.88 -5.59 -1.74
N GLU A 62 11.57 -4.60 -1.17
CA GLU A 62 10.97 -3.68 -0.19
C GLU A 62 9.84 -2.85 -0.82
N ALA A 63 9.98 -2.43 -2.09
CA ALA A 63 8.90 -1.75 -2.80
C ALA A 63 7.65 -2.64 -3.00
N ALA A 64 7.84 -3.95 -3.17
CA ALA A 64 6.71 -4.88 -3.23
C ALA A 64 6.03 -5.01 -1.85
N ASP A 65 6.81 -5.06 -0.77
CA ASP A 65 6.29 -5.10 0.59
C ASP A 65 5.57 -3.80 0.98
N VAL A 66 6.08 -2.64 0.54
CA VAL A 66 5.39 -1.35 0.65
C VAL A 66 4.01 -1.40 -0.01
N LEU A 67 3.90 -1.91 -1.24
CA LEU A 67 2.62 -2.03 -1.94
C LEU A 67 1.67 -3.00 -1.21
N PHE A 68 2.18 -4.14 -0.76
CA PHE A 68 1.39 -5.11 0.00
C PHE A 68 0.87 -4.50 1.30
N HIS A 69 1.75 -3.91 2.12
CA HIS A 69 1.39 -3.35 3.41
C HIS A 69 0.53 -2.09 3.30
N LEU A 70 0.68 -1.30 2.23
CA LEU A 70 -0.26 -0.23 1.90
C LEU A 70 -1.67 -0.80 1.70
N LEU A 71 -1.84 -1.86 0.90
CA LEU A 71 -3.14 -2.48 0.68
C LEU A 71 -3.76 -3.05 1.96
N VAL A 72 -2.95 -3.67 2.82
CA VAL A 72 -3.42 -4.16 4.14
C VAL A 72 -3.87 -2.98 5.02
N MET A 73 -3.12 -1.88 5.04
CA MET A 73 -3.47 -0.68 5.79
C MET A 73 -4.77 -0.04 5.27
N LEU A 74 -4.93 0.09 3.95
CA LEU A 74 -6.15 0.61 3.33
C LEU A 74 -7.36 -0.25 3.69
N GLU A 75 -7.24 -1.57 3.53
CA GLU A 75 -8.27 -2.53 3.92
C GLU A 75 -8.62 -2.35 5.41
N SER A 76 -7.62 -2.29 6.31
CA SER A 76 -7.86 -2.11 7.75
C SER A 76 -8.68 -0.86 8.12
N ARG A 77 -8.69 0.17 7.26
CA ARG A 77 -9.46 1.42 7.41
C ARG A 77 -10.69 1.50 6.50
N GLY A 78 -10.98 0.47 5.71
CA GLY A 78 -12.11 0.43 4.79
C GLY A 78 -11.95 1.35 3.57
N VAL A 79 -10.72 1.65 3.17
CA VAL A 79 -10.43 2.42 1.95
C VAL A 79 -10.21 1.44 0.80
N ALA A 80 -10.97 1.58 -0.29
CA ALA A 80 -10.82 0.68 -1.43
C ALA A 80 -9.61 1.08 -2.28
N LEU A 81 -8.89 0.10 -2.83
CA LEU A 81 -7.84 0.36 -3.84
C LEU A 81 -8.41 1.17 -5.01
N GLY A 82 -9.66 0.92 -5.42
CA GLY A 82 -10.32 1.66 -6.48
C GLY A 82 -10.39 3.17 -6.21
N ASP A 83 -10.60 3.58 -4.96
CA ASP A 83 -10.63 5.00 -4.58
C ASP A 83 -9.23 5.64 -4.73
N VAL A 84 -8.18 4.90 -4.38
CA VAL A 84 -6.80 5.35 -4.54
C VAL A 84 -6.41 5.45 -6.02
N LEU A 85 -6.83 4.48 -6.84
CA LEU A 85 -6.59 4.51 -8.28
C LEU A 85 -7.33 5.66 -8.95
N ALA A 86 -8.61 5.90 -8.60
CA ALA A 86 -9.35 7.04 -9.11
C ALA A 86 -8.70 8.39 -8.73
N GLU A 87 -8.10 8.47 -7.55
CA GLU A 87 -7.31 9.63 -7.13
C GLU A 87 -6.02 9.79 -7.94
N LEU A 88 -5.35 8.69 -8.30
CA LEU A 88 -4.18 8.73 -9.19
C LEU A 88 -4.58 9.15 -10.61
N ASP A 89 -5.65 8.58 -11.17
CA ASP A 89 -6.18 8.93 -12.50
C ASP A 89 -6.54 10.42 -12.56
N ARG A 90 -7.10 10.98 -11.47
CA ARG A 90 -7.41 12.41 -11.37
C ARG A 90 -6.15 13.29 -11.44
N ARG A 91 -5.02 12.81 -10.90
CA ARG A 91 -3.73 13.53 -10.92
C ARG A 91 -2.98 13.30 -12.23
N GLU A 92 -3.21 12.17 -12.89
CA GLU A 92 -2.61 11.84 -14.17
C GLU A 92 -2.99 12.91 -15.21
N GLY A 93 -1.98 13.46 -15.90
CA GLY A 93 -2.17 14.55 -16.88
C GLY A 93 -2.19 15.97 -16.30
N THR A 94 -2.30 16.14 -14.97
CA THR A 94 -2.03 17.44 -14.32
C THR A 94 -0.57 17.45 -13.87
N SER A 95 0.29 18.27 -14.49
CA SER A 95 1.71 18.30 -14.07
C SER A 95 1.80 18.63 -12.57
N GLY A 96 2.66 17.94 -11.82
CA GLY A 96 2.81 18.15 -10.38
C GLY A 96 3.22 19.58 -10.00
N LEU A 97 3.64 20.40 -10.97
CA LEU A 97 3.86 21.84 -10.84
C LEU A 97 2.54 22.63 -10.86
N ALA A 98 1.58 22.26 -11.71
CA ALA A 98 0.26 22.90 -11.79
C ALA A 98 -0.60 22.58 -10.54
N GLU A 99 -0.52 21.34 -10.04
CA GLU A 99 -1.22 20.95 -8.80
C GLU A 99 -0.68 21.71 -7.57
N LYS A 100 0.65 21.88 -7.47
CA LYS A 100 1.29 22.67 -6.40
C LYS A 100 0.94 24.16 -6.48
N ALA A 101 0.80 24.73 -7.67
CA ALA A 101 0.40 26.13 -7.85
C ALA A 101 -1.07 26.39 -7.49
N GLY A 102 -1.93 25.36 -7.54
CA GLY A 102 -3.36 25.45 -7.21
C GLY A 102 -3.69 25.32 -5.73
N ARG A 103 -2.79 24.78 -4.89
CA ARG A 103 -2.95 24.78 -3.43
C ARG A 103 -2.77 26.20 -2.91
N LYS A 104 -3.87 26.94 -2.73
CA LYS A 104 -3.89 28.11 -1.85
C LYS A 104 -3.64 27.61 -0.43
N THR A 105 -2.51 27.99 0.14
CA THR A 105 -2.27 27.97 1.59
C THR A 105 -3.37 28.70 2.34
#